data_AF-A0A937NNJ0-F1
#
_entry.id   AF-A0A937NNJ0-F1
#
_cell.length_a   1.000
_cell.length_b   1.000
_cell.length_c   1.000
_cell.angle_alpha   90.00
_cell.angle_beta   90.00
_cell.angle_gamma   90.00
#
_symmetry.space_group_name_H-M   'P 1'
#
loop_
_entity.id
_entity.type
_entity.pdbx_description
1 polymer ?
#
loop_
_entity_poly.entity_id
_entity_poly.type
_entity_poly.pdbx_seq_one_letter_code
_entity_poly.pdbx_strand_id
1 'polypeptide(L)'
;MKAIEYILAIYSWVVIGMLIVFLWRIAYFFERTSGQRVGYRFLILPALLLVAGVVWYLVCGGEFIGQPAGDVLLFSGGVSLCLFGLHLHKLMTGERQ
;
A
#
# COMPACT_ATOMS: atom_id res chain seq x y z
N MET A 1 -4.90 14.25 24.24
CA MET A 1 -4.02 14.26 23.05
C MET A 1 -4.06 12.95 22.26
N LYS A 2 -4.31 11.78 22.87
CA LYS A 2 -4.44 10.49 22.18
C LYS A 2 -5.59 10.37 21.16
N ALA A 3 -6.72 11.04 21.40
CA ALA A 3 -7.88 10.95 20.50
C ALA A 3 -7.59 11.49 19.08
N ILE A 4 -6.78 12.55 18.97
CA ILE A 4 -6.42 13.14 17.67
C ILE A 4 -5.52 12.17 16.89
N GLU A 5 -4.57 11.51 17.57
CA GLU A 5 -3.71 10.49 16.96
C GLU A 5 -4.51 9.33 16.40
N TYR A 6 -5.50 8.82 17.16
CA TYR A 6 -6.39 7.76 16.68
C TYR A 6 -7.22 8.19 15.46
N ILE A 7 -7.78 9.41 15.48
CA ILE A 7 -8.54 9.92 14.34
C ILE A 7 -7.64 10.05 13.10
N LEU A 8 -6.43 10.57 13.27
CA LEU A 8 -5.46 10.73 12.18
C LEU A 8 -4.99 9.38 11.62
N ALA A 9 -4.77 8.40 12.50
CA ALA A 9 -4.43 7.04 12.14
C ALA A 9 -5.57 6.39 11.33
N ILE A 10 -6.81 6.46 11.82
CA ILE A 10 -7.99 5.92 11.10
C ILE A 10 -8.12 6.60 9.74
N TYR A 11 -8.01 7.93 9.68
CA TYR A 11 -8.12 8.66 8.42
C TYR A 11 -7.02 8.24 7.43
N SER A 12 -5.77 8.12 7.88
CA SER A 12 -4.66 7.67 7.05
C SER A 12 -4.88 6.25 6.53
N TRP A 13 -5.40 5.36 7.36
CA TRP A 13 -5.75 3.99 6.97
C TRP A 13 -6.85 3.93 5.93
N VAL A 14 -7.88 4.76 6.06
CA VAL A 14 -8.95 4.86 5.07
C VAL A 14 -8.38 5.32 3.72
N VAL A 15 -7.53 6.35 3.72
CA VAL A 15 -6.90 6.86 2.49
C VAL A 15 -5.99 5.81 1.84
N ILE A 16 -5.16 5.12 2.62
CA ILE A 16 -4.28 4.05 2.12
C ILE A 16 -5.09 2.87 1.58
N GLY A 17 -6.13 2.44 2.30
CA GLY A 17 -7.02 1.36 1.86
C GLY A 17 -7.76 1.73 0.57
N MET A 18 -8.24 2.96 0.47
CA MET A 18 -8.85 3.48 -0.76
C MET A 18 -7.84 3.45 -1.92
N LEU A 19 -6.60 3.89 -1.69
CA LEU A 19 -5.55 3.87 -2.70
C LEU A 19 -5.26 2.44 -3.18
N ILE A 20 -5.14 1.47 -2.27
CA ILE A 20 -4.94 0.04 -2.60
C ILE A 20 -6.10 -0.49 -3.45
N VAL A 21 -7.35 -0.19 -3.08
CA VAL A 21 -8.54 -0.62 -3.85
C VAL A 21 -8.52 -0.01 -5.25
N PHE A 22 -8.17 1.27 -5.39
CA PHE A 22 -8.01 1.91 -6.69
C PHE A 22 -6.93 1.23 -7.52
N LEU A 23 -5.71 1.04 -6.99
CA LEU A 23 -4.64 0.38 -7.72
C LEU A 23 -5.02 -1.06 -8.12
N TRP A 24 -5.67 -1.81 -7.24
CA TRP A 24 -6.16 -3.16 -7.56
C TRP A 24 -7.16 -3.08 -8.70
N ARG A 25 -8.15 -2.19 -8.62
CA ARG A 25 -9.17 -2.07 -9.67
C ARG A 25 -8.57 -1.74 -11.03
N ILE A 26 -7.58 -0.86 -11.06
CA ILE A 26 -6.85 -0.49 -12.28
C ILE A 26 -6.04 -1.69 -12.81
N ALA A 27 -5.29 -2.37 -11.94
CA ALA A 27 -4.52 -3.55 -12.33
C ALA A 27 -5.41 -4.69 -12.86
N TYR A 28 -6.55 -4.93 -12.20
CA TYR A 28 -7.53 -5.95 -12.62
C TYR A 28 -8.14 -5.61 -13.97
N PHE A 29 -8.53 -4.34 -14.18
CA PHE A 29 -9.05 -3.89 -15.46
C PHE A 29 -8.00 -4.03 -16.59
N PHE A 30 -6.76 -3.67 -16.31
CA PHE A 30 -5.67 -3.76 -17.29
C PHE A 30 -5.31 -5.20 -17.63
N GLU A 31 -5.21 -6.09 -16.63
CA GLU A 31 -4.95 -7.52 -16.87
C GLU A 31 -6.06 -8.15 -17.72
N ARG A 32 -7.32 -7.77 -17.47
CA ARG A 32 -8.47 -8.28 -18.24
C ARG A 32 -8.57 -7.71 -19.65
N THR A 33 -8.10 -6.49 -19.88
CA THR A 33 -8.23 -5.80 -21.18
C THR A 33 -7.00 -6.00 -22.08
N SER A 34 -5.79 -5.96 -21.51
CA SER A 34 -4.53 -6.07 -22.26
C SER A 34 -4.02 -7.51 -22.38
N GLY A 35 -4.54 -8.47 -21.61
CA GLY A 35 -4.09 -9.87 -21.64
C GLY A 35 -2.65 -10.10 -21.14
N GLN A 36 -1.95 -9.04 -20.74
CA GLN A 36 -0.65 -9.10 -20.08
C GLN A 36 -0.83 -9.29 -18.58
N ARG A 37 -0.08 -10.24 -18.00
CA ARG A 37 -0.04 -10.44 -16.55
C ARG A 37 0.66 -9.25 -15.89
N VAL A 38 -0.14 -8.32 -15.38
CA VAL A 38 0.33 -7.17 -14.59
C VAL A 38 0.84 -7.63 -13.22
N GLY A 39 0.53 -8.87 -12.83
CA GLY A 39 0.94 -9.45 -11.57
C GLY A 39 0.18 -8.78 -10.42
N TYR A 40 -1.16 -8.82 -10.45
CA TYR A 40 -2.00 -8.27 -9.37
C TYR A 40 -1.57 -8.77 -7.97
N ARG A 41 -0.98 -9.97 -7.92
CA ARG A 41 -0.43 -10.60 -6.72
C ARG A 41 0.76 -9.85 -6.11
N PHE A 42 1.47 -9.04 -6.90
CA PHE A 42 2.52 -8.14 -6.40
C PHE A 42 1.95 -7.00 -5.57
N LEU A 43 0.67 -6.63 -5.76
CA LEU A 43 -0.07 -5.64 -4.98
C LEU A 43 -0.48 -6.19 -3.60
N ILE A 44 -0.60 -7.52 -3.49
CA ILE A 44 -0.80 -8.18 -2.20
C ILE A 44 0.42 -7.97 -1.31
N LEU A 45 1.63 -7.92 -1.85
CA LEU A 45 2.87 -7.72 -1.09
C LEU A 45 2.90 -6.38 -0.29
N PRO A 46 2.74 -5.19 -0.89
CA PRO A 46 2.69 -3.92 -0.16
C PRO A 46 1.49 -3.85 0.77
N ALA A 47 0.34 -4.41 0.38
CA ALA A 47 -0.82 -4.47 1.27
C ALA A 47 -0.53 -5.32 2.54
N LEU A 48 0.13 -6.46 2.38
CA LEU A 48 0.53 -7.31 3.50
C LEU A 48 1.58 -6.63 4.39
N LEU A 49 2.55 -5.93 3.80
CA LEU A 49 3.54 -5.16 4.54
C LEU A 49 2.90 -4.04 5.38
N LEU A 50 1.95 -3.30 4.79
CA LEU A 50 1.24 -2.22 5.49
C LEU A 50 0.38 -2.77 6.63
N VAL A 51 -0.34 -3.87 6.40
CA VAL A 51 -1.13 -4.56 7.44
C VAL A 51 -0.20 -5.11 8.54
N ALA A 52 0.90 -5.74 8.17
CA ALA A 52 1.87 -6.28 9.12
C ALA A 52 2.49 -5.16 9.98
N GLY A 53 2.83 -4.01 9.40
CA GLY A 53 3.36 -2.86 10.12
C GLY A 53 2.40 -2.37 11.21
N VAL A 54 1.10 -2.33 10.92
CA VAL A 54 0.11 -1.87 11.91
C VAL A 54 -0.32 -2.91 12.90
N VAL A 55 -0.41 -4.17 12.49
CA VAL A 55 -0.53 -5.27 13.45
C VAL A 55 0.65 -5.25 14.42
N TRP A 56 1.86 -4.94 13.95
CA TRP A 56 3.04 -4.79 14.83
C TRP A 56 2.87 -3.66 15.84
N TYR A 57 2.44 -2.46 15.42
CA TYR A 57 2.14 -1.37 16.35
C TYR A 57 1.06 -1.73 17.38
N LEU A 58 -0.01 -2.41 16.95
CA LEU A 58 -1.10 -2.87 17.81
C LEU A 58 -0.64 -3.92 18.83
N VAL A 59 0.18 -4.89 18.41
CA VAL A 59 0.66 -5.99 19.27
C VAL A 59 1.74 -5.52 20.24
N CYS A 60 2.67 -4.66 19.80
CA CYS A 60 3.72 -4.14 20.66
C CYS A 60 3.26 -3.02 21.60
N GLY A 61 1.96 -2.67 21.60
CA GLY A 61 1.35 -1.71 22.54
C GLY A 61 2.01 -0.32 22.53
N GLY A 62 2.75 0.00 21.47
CA GLY A 62 3.49 1.24 21.35
C GLY A 62 2.57 2.36 20.89
N GLU A 63 2.80 3.56 21.41
CA GLU A 63 2.28 4.76 20.77
C GLU A 63 2.61 4.73 19.26
N PHE A 64 1.77 5.35 18.43
CA PHE A 64 1.83 5.28 16.96
C PHE A 64 3.14 5.87 16.35
N ILE A 65 4.13 6.16 17.20
CA ILE A 65 5.42 6.81 16.96
C ILE A 65 6.44 6.17 17.92
N GLY A 66 7.64 5.84 17.42
CA GLY A 66 8.78 5.44 18.27
C GLY A 66 9.17 3.97 18.22
N GLN A 67 8.49 3.15 17.42
CA GLN A 67 8.92 1.77 17.14
C GLN A 67 9.54 1.67 15.74
N PRO A 68 10.88 1.64 15.63
CA PRO A 68 11.57 1.70 14.34
C PRO A 68 11.21 0.54 13.41
N ALA A 69 10.85 -0.63 13.96
CA ALA A 69 10.42 -1.78 13.17
C ALA A 69 9.10 -1.52 12.43
N GLY A 70 8.12 -0.89 13.10
CA GLY A 70 6.84 -0.57 12.50
C GLY A 70 6.96 0.51 11.42
N ASP A 71 7.77 1.54 11.69
CA ASP A 71 8.05 2.63 10.74
C ASP A 71 8.71 2.11 9.45
N VAL A 72 9.69 1.19 9.59
CA VAL A 72 10.35 0.57 8.43
C VAL A 72 9.39 -0.31 7.63
N LEU A 73 8.49 -1.06 8.28
CA LEU A 73 7.46 -1.85 7.59
C LEU A 73 6.49 -0.96 6.81
N LEU A 74 6.02 0.13 7.43
CA LEU A 74 5.13 1.08 6.78
C LEU A 74 5.80 1.79 5.61
N PHE A 75 7.05 2.23 5.80
CA PHE A 75 7.83 2.88 4.75
C PHE A 75 8.08 1.95 3.58
N SER A 76 8.55 0.72 3.84
CA SER A 76 8.79 -0.28 2.79
C SER A 76 7.49 -0.70 2.08
N GLY A 77 6.38 -0.81 2.81
CA GLY A 77 5.05 -1.04 2.24
C GLY A 77 4.63 0.09 1.29
N GLY A 78 4.81 1.35 1.70
CA GLY A 78 4.53 2.53 0.88
C GLY A 78 5.43 2.64 -0.36
N VAL A 79 6.74 2.38 -0.22
CA VAL A 79 7.69 2.36 -1.35
C VAL A 79 7.30 1.28 -2.36
N SER A 80 6.96 0.09 -1.88
CA SER A 80 6.53 -1.01 -2.74
C SER A 80 5.21 -0.69 -3.46
N LEU A 81 4.28 -0.01 -2.79
CA LEU A 81 3.04 0.50 -3.42
C LEU A 81 3.34 1.54 -4.51
N CYS A 82 4.27 2.45 -4.25
CA CYS A 82 4.67 3.50 -5.20
C CYS A 82 5.35 2.90 -6.44
N LEU A 83 6.27 1.95 -6.24
CA LEU A 83 6.91 1.21 -7.34
C LEU A 83 5.88 0.44 -8.18
N PHE A 84 4.88 -0.17 -7.54
CA PHE A 84 3.81 -0.84 -8.27
C PHE A 84 2.98 0.15 -9.10
N GLY A 85 2.65 1.31 -8.53
CA GLY A 85 1.98 2.40 -9.24
C GLY A 85 2.77 2.89 -10.45
N LEU A 86 4.09 3.07 -10.30
CA LEU A 86 4.98 3.45 -11.40
C LEU A 86 5.08 2.37 -12.49
N HIS A 87 5.15 1.10 -12.09
CA HIS A 87 5.18 -0.01 -13.04
C HIS A 87 3.87 -0.10 -13.83
N LEU A 88 2.73 0.08 -13.15
CA LEU A 88 1.41 0.16 -13.79
C LEU A 88 1.33 1.36 -14.74
N HIS A 89 1.82 2.51 -14.30
CA HIS A 89 1.86 3.72 -15.11
C HIS A 89 2.67 3.50 -16.38
N LYS A 90 3.88 2.92 -16.28
CA LYS A 90 4.74 2.61 -17.43
C LYS A 90 4.10 1.62 -18.41
N LEU A 91 3.39 0.61 -17.91
CA LEU A 91 2.62 -0.32 -18.74
C LEU A 91 1.48 0.40 -19.50
N MET A 92 0.85 1.40 -18.87
CA MET A 92 -0.24 2.18 -19.45
C MET A 92 0.21 3.27 -20.43
N THR A 93 1.31 3.96 -20.13
CA THR A 93 1.88 4.98 -21.02
C THR A 93 2.66 4.39 -22.17
N GLY A 94 2.82 3.06 -22.21
CA GLY A 94 3.30 2.35 -23.39
C GLY A 94 4.57 2.97 -23.91
N GLU A 95 5.65 2.95 -23.11
CA GLU A 95 6.98 3.10 -23.68
C GLU A 95 7.14 1.99 -24.73
N ARG A 96 6.81 2.36 -25.97
CA ARG A 96 7.19 1.73 -27.23
C ARG A 96 8.66 1.34 -27.08
N GLN A 97 8.92 0.05 -26.87
CA GLN A 97 10.09 -0.57 -27.47
C GLN A 97 9.75 -0.92 -28.91
#